data_AF-A0A6C0N8S6-F1
#
_entry.id   AF-A0A6C0N8S6-F1
#
_cell.length_a   1.000
_cell.length_b   1.000
_cell.length_c   1.000
_cell.angle_alpha   90.00
_cell.angle_beta   90.00
_cell.angle_gamma   90.00
#
_symmetry.space_group_name_H-M   'P 1'
#
loop_
_entity.id
_entity.type
_entity.pdbx_description
1 polymer ?
#
loop_
_entity_poly.entity_id
_entity_poly.type
_entity_poly.pdbx_seq_one_letter_code
_entity_poly.pdbx_strand_id
1 'polypeptide(L)' 'MAVPKKRTSASKKRIRKNFWKRKGYWAALKAFSLGKSLSTWIFRKVFL' A
#
# COMPACT_ATOMS: atom_id res chain seq x y z
N MET A 1 30.54 11.09 10.14
CA MET A 1 29.45 10.58 9.28
C MET A 1 29.99 10.32 7.89
N ALA A 2 29.58 9.22 7.24
CA ALA A 2 29.98 8.95 5.86
C ALA A 2 29.21 9.87 4.89
N VAL A 3 29.94 10.66 4.11
CA VAL A 3 29.37 11.56 3.10
C VAL A 3 29.32 10.86 1.74
N PRO A 4 28.19 10.87 1.03
CA PRO A 4 28.10 10.23 -0.28
C PRO A 4 28.99 10.96 -1.30
N LYS A 5 29.90 10.23 -1.94
CA LYS A 5 30.84 10.79 -2.93
C LYS A 5 30.16 11.28 -4.21
N LYS A 6 29.02 10.72 -4.56
CA LYS A 6 28.24 11.05 -5.77
C LYS A 6 26.75 11.04 -5.46
N ARG A 7 25.98 11.87 -6.18
CA ARG A 7 24.51 11.86 -6.09
C ARG A 7 23.95 10.57 -6.67
N THR A 8 22.86 10.09 -6.09
CA THR A 8 22.10 8.97 -6.65
C THR A 8 21.46 9.37 -7.98
N SER A 9 21.52 8.49 -8.97
CA SER A 9 20.81 8.71 -10.24
C SER A 9 19.29 8.81 -10.05
N ALA A 10 18.62 9.48 -10.99
CA ALA A 10 17.17 9.66 -10.93
C ALA A 10 16.41 8.32 -10.86
N SER A 11 16.85 7.33 -11.63
CA SER A 11 16.29 5.97 -11.62
C SER A 11 16.41 5.32 -10.23
N LYS A 12 17.61 5.29 -9.64
CA LYS A 12 17.84 4.72 -8.30
C LYS A 12 17.02 5.43 -7.22
N LYS A 13 16.83 6.75 -7.33
CA LYS A 13 15.96 7.52 -6.43
C LYS A 13 14.48 7.12 -6.57
N ARG A 14 13.99 6.94 -7.80
CA ARG A 14 12.60 6.52 -8.07
C ARG A 14 12.30 5.11 -7.55
N ILE A 15 13.21 4.15 -7.76
CA ILE A 15 13.07 2.77 -7.27
C ILE A 15 12.90 2.73 -5.75
N ARG A 16 13.74 3.48 -5.01
CA ARG A 16 13.62 3.57 -3.54
C ARG A 16 12.29 4.15 -3.09
N LYS A 17 11.78 5.18 -3.78
CA LYS A 17 10.44 5.74 -3.50
C LYS A 17 9.32 4.77 -3.83
N ASN A 18 9.42 4.02 -4.93
CA ASN A 18 8.42 3.04 -5.34
C ASN A 18 8.29 1.90 -4.34
N PHE A 19 9.40 1.47 -3.72
CA PHE A 19 9.35 0.47 -2.65
C PHE A 19 8.47 0.93 -1.47
N TRP A 20 8.59 2.20 -1.08
CA TRP A 20 7.74 2.79 -0.05
C TRP A 20 6.27 2.87 -0.49
N LYS A 21 6.00 3.33 -1.72
CA LYS A 21 4.63 3.42 -2.28
C LYS A 21 3.95 2.06 -2.41
N ARG A 22 4.70 0.99 -2.72
CA ARG A 22 4.18 -0.38 -2.88
C ARG A 22 3.52 -0.91 -1.61
N LYS A 23 3.96 -0.46 -0.42
CA LYS A 23 3.33 -0.85 0.85
C LYS A 23 1.88 -0.38 0.95
N GLY A 24 1.57 0.82 0.45
CA GLY A 24 0.21 1.36 0.44
C GLY A 24 -0.74 0.55 -0.45
N TYR A 25 -0.24 0.06 -1.59
CA TYR A 25 -1.03 -0.81 -2.48
C TYR A 25 -1.50 -2.09 -1.77
N TRP A 26 -0.61 -2.75 -1.04
CA TRP A 26 -0.97 -3.95 -0.26
C TRP A 26 -1.97 -3.66 0.86
N ALA A 27 -1.86 -2.51 1.52
CA ALA A 27 -2.83 -2.09 2.52
C ALA A 27 -4.21 -1.86 1.90
N ALA A 28 -4.28 -1.19 0.74
CA ALA A 28 -5.52 -0.95 0.01
C ALA A 28 -6.19 -2.25 -0.42
N LEU A 29 -5.44 -3.23 -0.93
CA LEU A 29 -5.98 -4.54 -1.31
C LEU A 29 -6.60 -5.27 -0.11
N LYS A 30 -5.92 -5.29 1.03
CA LYS A 30 -6.45 -5.90 2.26
C LYS A 30 -7.71 -5.19 2.76
N ALA A 31 -7.70 -3.85 2.77
CA ALA A 31 -8.86 -3.05 3.17
C ALA A 31 -10.07 -3.28 2.26
N PHE A 32 -9.85 -3.39 0.95
CA PHE A 32 -10.92 -3.67 -0.02
C PHE A 32 -11.53 -5.06 0.19
N SER A 33 -10.71 -6.10 0.39
CA SER A 33 -11.18 -7.45 0.71
C SER A 33 -11.99 -7.48 2.01
N LEU A 34 -11.54 -6.76 3.04
CA LEU A 34 -12.25 -6.63 4.30
C LEU A 34 -13.61 -5.93 4.13
N GLY A 35 -13.65 -4.82 3.37
CA GLY A 35 -14.88 -4.08 3.10
C GLY A 35 -15.94 -4.93 2.39
N LYS A 36 -15.52 -5.75 1.42
CA LYS A 36 -16.40 -6.74 0.77
C LYS A 36 -17.00 -7.71 1.78
N SER A 37 -16.19 -8.28 2.68
CA SER A 37 -16.68 -9.20 3.72
C SER A 37 -17.63 -8.53 4.72
N LEU A 38 -17.39 -7.27 5.06
CA LEU A 38 -18.27 -6.52 5.95
C LEU A 38 -19.61 -6.22 5.27
N SER A 39 -19.61 -5.87 3.99
CA SER A 39 -20.85 -5.57 3.25
C SER A 39 -21.80 -6.77 3.19
N THR A 40 -21.29 -7.99 2.99
CA THR A 40 -22.12 -9.20 3.00
C THR A 40 -22.64 -9.53 4.39
N TRP A 41 -21.84 -9.28 5.43
CA TRP A 41 -22.24 -9.48 6.82
C TRP A 41 -23.34 -8.50 7.25
N ILE A 42 -23.18 -7.23 6.91
CA ILE A 42 -24.18 -6.18 7.16
C ILE A 42 -25.47 -6.47 6.39
N PHE A 43 -25.36 -6.86 5.12
CA PHE A 43 -26.52 -7.24 4.32
C PHE A 43 -27.30 -8.40 4.97
N ARG A 44 -26.60 -9.47 5.39
CA ARG A 44 -27.22 -10.57 6.13
C ARG A 44 -27.88 -10.12 7.43
N LYS A 45 -27.26 -9.23 8.20
CA LYS A 45 -27.77 -8.76 9.50
C LYS A 45 -28.97 -7.81 9.38
N VAL A 46 -29.14 -7.16 8.23
CA VAL A 46 -30.25 -6.22 7.98
C VAL A 46 -31.45 -6.92 7.34
N PHE A 47 -31.24 -8.01 6.60
CA PHE A 47 -32.30 -8.77 5.93
C PHE A 47 -32.81 -10.01 6.70
N LEU A 48 -32.06 -10.50 7.70
CA LEU A 48 -32.57 -11.44 8.73
C LEU A 48 -33.09 -10.65 9.94
#